data_AF-A0A1H8AJ83-F1
#
_entry.id   AF-A0A1H8AJ83-F1
#
_cell.length_a   1.000
_cell.length_b   1.000
_cell.length_c   1.000
_cell.angle_alpha   90.00
_cell.angle_beta   90.00
_cell.angle_gamma   90.00
#
_symmetry.space_group_name_H-M   'P 1'
#
loop_
_entity.id
_entity.type
_entity.pdbx_description
1 polymer ?
#
loop_
_entity_poly.entity_id
_entity_poly.type
_entity_poly.pdbx_seq_one_letter_code
_entity_poly.pdbx_strand_id
1 'polypeptide(L)'
;MRNIAVVVCCCLMLFSCAWVKVSPLGEGVRLVQSTRAVQSCKRLGNVNAKVVSKVVFDRDAEKVAAELANLARNEAALLGGDTIVPITEIHDGRRRFGVYQCFKSGADRAPAP
;
A
#
# COMPACT_ATOMS: atom_id res chain seq x y z
N MET A 1 8.35 -33.30 -31.32
CA MET A 1 7.46 -32.13 -31.51
C MET A 1 6.34 -32.04 -30.47
N ARG A 2 5.67 -33.15 -30.09
CA ARG A 2 4.61 -33.17 -29.06
C ARG A 2 5.04 -32.70 -27.66
N ASN A 3 6.27 -33.02 -27.24
CA ASN A 3 6.76 -32.66 -25.90
C ASN A 3 7.22 -31.20 -25.80
N ILE A 4 7.64 -30.58 -26.92
CA ILE A 4 8.09 -29.18 -26.94
C ILE A 4 6.89 -28.24 -26.81
N ALA A 5 5.75 -28.58 -27.43
CA ALA A 5 4.52 -27.81 -27.32
C ALA A 5 3.97 -27.75 -25.88
N VAL A 6 4.12 -28.83 -25.11
CA VAL A 6 3.68 -28.89 -23.70
C VAL A 6 4.55 -28.01 -22.81
N VAL A 7 5.87 -27.98 -23.05
CA VAL A 7 6.81 -27.15 -22.28
C VAL A 7 6.61 -25.66 -22.57
N VAL A 8 6.39 -25.28 -23.84
CA VAL A 8 6.16 -23.88 -24.23
C VAL A 8 4.81 -23.36 -23.68
N CYS A 9 3.78 -24.20 -23.63
CA CYS A 9 2.47 -23.83 -23.08
C CYS A 9 2.50 -23.65 -21.54
N CYS A 10 3.33 -24.42 -20.84
CA CYS A 10 3.47 -24.31 -19.37
C CYS A 10 4.21 -23.04 -18.91
N CYS A 11 5.17 -22.54 -19.71
CA CYS A 11 5.95 -21.34 -19.35
C CYS A 11 5.16 -20.02 -19.41
N LEU A 12 4.02 -19.99 -20.11
CA LEU A 12 3.20 -18.77 -20.27
C LEU A 12 2.21 -18.53 -19.11
N MET A 13 2.11 -19.44 -18.14
CA MET A 13 1.11 -19.41 -17.06
C MET A 13 1.58 -18.73 -15.76
N LEU A 14 2.80 -18.17 -15.72
CA LEU A 14 3.37 -17.56 -14.51
C LEU A 14 3.34 -16.02 -14.50
N PHE A 15 2.36 -15.39 -15.13
CA PHE A 15 2.06 -13.98 -14.89
C PHE A 15 1.16 -13.85 -13.66
N SER A 16 1.71 -14.08 -12.47
CA SER A 16 1.02 -13.71 -11.23
C SER A 16 0.84 -12.19 -11.20
N CYS A 17 -0.40 -11.71 -11.18
CA CYS A 17 -0.72 -10.30 -10.98
C CYS A 17 -0.21 -9.84 -9.61
N ALA A 18 1.00 -9.31 -9.53
CA ALA A 18 1.55 -8.73 -8.31
C ALA A 18 0.94 -7.32 -8.11
N TRP A 19 -0.34 -7.27 -7.71
CA TRP A 19 -1.08 -6.05 -7.40
C TRP A 19 -1.51 -6.05 -5.94
N VAL A 20 -1.13 -5.03 -5.17
CA VAL A 20 -1.56 -4.90 -3.78
C VAL A 20 -2.99 -4.37 -3.73
N LYS A 21 -3.93 -5.20 -3.26
CA LYS A 21 -5.31 -4.78 -3.02
C LYS A 21 -5.43 -4.06 -1.67
N VAL A 22 -6.25 -3.02 -1.64
CA VAL A 22 -6.66 -2.40 -0.38
C VAL A 22 -7.61 -3.37 0.33
N SER A 23 -7.36 -3.63 1.60
CA SER A 23 -8.21 -4.44 2.48
C SER A 23 -9.44 -3.64 2.92
N PRO A 24 -10.53 -4.29 3.37
CA PRO A 24 -11.71 -3.58 3.89
C PRO A 24 -11.38 -2.56 4.99
N LEU A 25 -10.42 -2.87 5.87
CA LEU A 25 -9.96 -1.93 6.89
C LEU A 25 -9.13 -0.78 6.29
N GLY A 26 -8.30 -1.08 5.30
CA GLY A 26 -7.46 -0.10 4.58
C GLY A 26 -8.27 0.90 3.74
N GLU A 27 -9.49 0.57 3.34
CA GLU A 27 -10.39 1.49 2.63
C GLU A 27 -10.70 2.73 3.48
N GLY A 28 -10.80 2.57 4.80
CA GLY A 28 -10.99 3.66 5.76
C GLY A 28 -9.76 4.54 6.00
N VAL A 29 -8.61 4.21 5.41
CA VAL A 29 -7.37 4.98 5.55
C VAL A 29 -7.15 5.89 4.36
N ARG A 30 -7.06 7.20 4.56
CA ARG A 30 -6.86 8.20 3.51
C ARG A 30 -5.37 8.41 3.23
N LEU A 31 -4.99 8.45 1.95
CA LEU A 31 -3.67 8.96 1.55
C LEU A 31 -3.72 10.47 1.39
N VAL A 32 -2.82 11.18 2.05
CA VAL A 32 -2.66 12.63 1.91
C VAL A 32 -1.20 12.94 1.58
N GLN A 33 -0.96 13.80 0.59
CA GLN A 33 0.39 14.05 0.08
C GLN A 33 1.18 15.07 0.90
N SER A 34 0.50 15.90 1.71
CA SER A 34 1.12 16.99 2.46
C SER A 34 1.06 16.74 3.96
N THR A 35 2.19 16.90 4.64
CA THR A 35 2.27 16.90 6.11
C THR A 35 1.49 18.06 6.74
N ARG A 36 1.23 19.15 5.99
CA ARG A 36 0.42 20.27 6.47
C ARG A 36 -1.02 19.86 6.78
N ALA A 37 -1.56 18.93 6.01
CA ALA A 37 -2.95 18.47 6.15
C ALA A 37 -3.18 17.60 7.39
N VAL A 38 -2.12 17.17 8.09
CA VAL A 38 -2.21 16.34 9.30
C VAL A 38 -1.69 17.03 10.55
N GLN A 39 -1.49 18.35 10.52
CA GLN A 39 -0.95 19.13 11.65
C GLN A 39 -1.79 19.03 12.92
N SER A 40 -3.12 18.91 12.79
CA SER A 40 -4.05 18.77 13.91
C SER A 40 -4.32 17.30 14.30
N CYS A 41 -3.74 16.34 13.59
CA CYS A 41 -4.02 14.92 13.80
C CYS A 41 -3.09 14.30 14.85
N LYS A 42 -3.57 13.25 15.53
CA LYS A 42 -2.73 12.45 16.42
C LYS A 42 -1.82 11.55 15.59
N ARG A 43 -0.50 11.68 15.74
CA ARG A 43 0.46 10.77 15.13
C ARG A 43 0.51 9.44 15.89
N LEU A 44 0.38 8.33 15.18
CA LEU A 44 0.37 6.99 15.75
C LEU A 44 1.68 6.23 15.53
N GLY A 45 2.39 6.51 14.43
CA GLY A 45 3.62 5.79 14.12
C GLY A 45 4.05 5.96 12.67
N ASN A 46 4.77 4.95 12.16
CA ASN A 46 5.21 4.85 10.78
C ASN A 46 4.95 3.44 10.23
N VAL A 47 4.72 3.36 8.93
CA VAL A 47 4.76 2.11 8.15
C VAL A 47 5.89 2.19 7.13
N ASN A 48 6.61 1.09 6.96
CA ASN A 48 7.60 0.90 5.91
C ASN A 48 7.02 -0.05 4.86
N ALA A 49 6.56 0.48 3.73
CA ALA A 49 6.03 -0.33 2.65
C ALA A 49 7.16 -0.73 1.69
N LYS A 50 7.09 -1.95 1.16
CA LYS A 50 8.01 -2.46 0.14
C LYS A 50 7.25 -3.24 -0.93
N VAL A 51 7.55 -2.96 -2.19
CA VAL A 51 7.07 -3.70 -3.35
C VAL A 51 8.27 -4.02 -4.26
N VAL A 52 8.09 -4.96 -5.18
CA VAL A 52 9.09 -5.18 -6.23
C VAL A 52 9.08 -3.95 -7.14
N SER A 53 10.19 -3.24 -7.32
CA SER A 53 10.27 -2.08 -8.23
C SER A 53 10.94 -2.40 -9.56
N LYS A 54 11.62 -3.54 -9.67
CA LYS A 54 12.39 -3.95 -10.84
C LYS A 54 12.32 -5.46 -11.00
N VAL A 55 12.22 -5.92 -12.23
CA VAL A 55 12.31 -7.35 -12.56
C VAL A 55 13.47 -7.55 -13.53
N VAL A 56 13.27 -7.16 -14.80
CA VAL A 56 14.34 -7.03 -15.82
C VAL A 56 14.63 -5.54 -16.05
N PHE A 57 13.57 -4.75 -16.14
CA PHE A 57 13.58 -3.28 -16.23
C PHE A 57 12.84 -2.69 -15.04
N ASP A 58 12.97 -1.37 -14.86
CA ASP A 58 12.21 -0.64 -13.85
C ASP A 58 10.71 -0.74 -14.17
N ARG A 59 9.92 -1.00 -13.12
CA ARG A 59 8.46 -0.98 -13.22
C ARG A 59 7.99 0.46 -13.31
N ASP A 60 6.80 0.62 -13.88
CA ASP A 60 6.09 1.89 -13.92
C ASP A 60 6.02 2.54 -12.52
N ALA A 61 6.51 3.79 -12.43
CA ALA A 61 6.69 4.48 -11.17
C ALA A 61 5.36 4.78 -10.47
N GLU A 62 4.30 5.08 -11.24
CA GLU A 62 2.97 5.35 -10.71
C GLU A 62 2.36 4.09 -10.12
N LYS A 63 2.51 2.94 -10.80
CA LYS A 63 2.06 1.64 -10.27
C LYS A 63 2.80 1.28 -8.98
N VAL A 64 4.12 1.46 -8.94
CA VAL A 64 4.92 1.23 -7.72
C VAL A 64 4.44 2.14 -6.58
N ALA A 65 4.20 3.42 -6.85
CA ALA A 65 3.70 4.36 -5.85
C ALA A 65 2.31 3.98 -5.33
N ALA A 66 1.40 3.56 -6.21
CA ALA A 66 0.05 3.12 -5.86
C ALA A 66 0.06 1.84 -5.02
N GLU A 67 0.87 0.84 -5.39
CA GLU A 67 0.99 -0.41 -4.62
C GLU A 67 1.59 -0.16 -3.23
N LEU A 68 2.59 0.71 -3.13
CA LEU A 68 3.16 1.13 -1.85
C LEU A 68 2.12 1.81 -0.96
N ALA A 69 1.29 2.69 -1.54
CA ALA A 69 0.22 3.34 -0.81
C ALA A 69 -0.85 2.34 -0.36
N ASN A 70 -1.26 1.39 -1.20
CA ASN A 70 -2.23 0.36 -0.84
C ASN A 70 -1.72 -0.52 0.31
N LEU A 71 -0.44 -0.93 0.25
CA LEU A 71 0.18 -1.68 1.34
C LEU A 71 0.21 -0.85 2.63
N ALA A 72 0.61 0.42 2.53
CA ALA A 72 0.67 1.30 3.68
C ALA A 72 -0.70 1.56 4.32
N ARG A 73 -1.77 1.65 3.52
CA ARG A 73 -3.15 1.78 4.03
C ARG A 73 -3.57 0.56 4.83
N ASN A 74 -3.25 -0.64 4.35
CA ASN A 74 -3.57 -1.88 5.05
C ASN A 74 -2.87 -1.95 6.41
N GLU A 75 -1.57 -1.68 6.46
CA GLU A 75 -0.80 -1.70 7.70
C GLU A 75 -1.22 -0.56 8.66
N ALA A 76 -1.48 0.64 8.13
CA ALA A 76 -1.94 1.76 8.94
C ALA A 76 -3.29 1.51 9.62
N ALA A 77 -4.18 0.77 8.96
CA ALA A 77 -5.46 0.39 9.53
C ALA A 77 -5.28 -0.54 10.75
N LEU A 78 -4.32 -1.47 10.70
CA LEU A 78 -3.97 -2.34 11.83
C LEU A 78 -3.40 -1.55 13.02
N LEU A 79 -2.76 -0.41 12.75
CA LEU A 79 -2.29 0.53 13.76
C LEU A 79 -3.39 1.46 14.31
N GLY A 80 -4.64 1.33 13.85
CA GLY A 80 -5.75 2.19 14.24
C GLY A 80 -5.70 3.61 13.63
N GLY A 81 -4.87 3.79 12.60
CA GLY A 81 -4.80 5.02 11.82
C GLY A 81 -5.93 5.12 10.80
N ASP A 82 -6.23 6.35 10.41
CA ASP A 82 -7.21 6.69 9.36
C ASP A 82 -6.59 7.54 8.24
N THR A 83 -5.31 7.92 8.38
CA THR A 83 -4.61 8.76 7.43
C THR A 83 -3.14 8.35 7.34
N ILE A 84 -2.62 8.22 6.12
CA ILE A 84 -1.20 8.07 5.83
C ILE A 84 -0.67 9.26 5.04
N VAL A 85 0.56 9.66 5.35
CA VAL A 85 1.29 10.69 4.62
C VAL A 85 2.66 10.13 4.24
N PRO A 86 3.07 10.20 2.97
CA PRO A 86 4.42 9.81 2.61
C PRO A 86 5.44 10.77 3.24
N ILE A 87 6.47 10.21 3.86
CA ILE A 87 7.51 10.98 4.56
C ILE A 87 8.92 10.75 3.99
N THR A 88 9.03 9.89 2.97
CA THR A 88 10.23 9.72 2.16
C THR A 88 9.88 9.66 0.69
N GLU A 89 10.88 9.90 -0.15
CA GLU A 89 10.85 9.50 -1.55
C GLU A 89 10.77 7.98 -1.70
N ILE A 90 10.44 7.54 -2.91
CA ILE A 90 10.47 6.13 -3.29
C ILE A 90 11.91 5.77 -3.67
N HIS A 91 12.49 4.77 -3.01
CA HIS A 91 13.81 4.23 -3.33
C HIS A 91 13.76 2.71 -3.29
N ASP A 92 14.22 2.03 -4.34
CA ASP A 92 14.20 0.56 -4.47
C ASP A 92 12.87 -0.09 -4.09
N GLY A 93 11.77 0.51 -4.56
CA GLY A 93 10.42 0.03 -4.28
C GLY A 93 10.06 0.11 -2.81
N ARG A 94 10.65 1.02 -2.04
CA ARG A 94 10.33 1.28 -0.64
C ARG A 94 9.89 2.70 -0.44
N ARG A 95 8.93 2.89 0.47
CA ARG A 95 8.53 4.22 0.94
C ARG A 95 8.05 4.14 2.38
N ARG A 96 8.38 5.18 3.15
CA ARG A 96 7.89 5.36 4.51
C ARG A 96 6.66 6.25 4.51
N PHE A 97 5.69 5.85 5.31
CA PHE A 97 4.47 6.61 5.55
C PHE A 97 4.35 6.90 7.04
N GLY A 98 4.09 8.17 7.39
CA GLY A 98 3.60 8.53 8.72
C GLY A 98 2.13 8.13 8.85
N VAL A 99 1.77 7.55 9.99
CA VAL A 99 0.40 7.11 10.29
C VAL A 99 -0.23 8.05 11.30
N TYR A 100 -1.44 8.50 11.00
CA TYR A 100 -2.17 9.47 11.79
C TYR A 100 -3.61 9.02 12.02
N GLN A 101 -4.19 9.57 13.08
CA GLN A 101 -5.61 9.53 13.38
C GLN A 101 -6.12 10.96 13.37
N CYS A 102 -6.88 11.28 12.34
CA CYS A 102 -7.39 12.61 12.04
C CYS A 102 -8.90 12.75 12.31
N PHE A 103 -9.66 11.65 12.22
CA PHE A 103 -11.12 11.68 12.21
C PHE A 103 -11.77 11.04 13.46
N LYS A 104 -10.98 10.74 14.51
CA LYS A 104 -11.58 10.37 15.79
C LYS A 104 -12.01 11.62 16.58
N SER A 105 -13.25 12.03 16.34
CA SER A 105 -14.05 12.77 17.32
C SER A 105 -14.91 11.77 18.10
N GLY A 106 -14.44 11.35 19.29
CA GLY A 106 -15.26 11.08 20.47
C GLY A 106 -16.40 10.02 20.54
N ALA A 107 -17.03 9.50 19.49
CA ALA A 107 -18.31 8.75 19.67
C ALA A 107 -18.56 7.47 18.83
N ASP A 108 -18.11 7.32 17.59
CA ASP A 108 -18.74 6.32 16.69
C ASP A 108 -17.82 5.19 16.20
N ARG A 109 -17.49 4.24 17.07
CA ARG A 109 -17.10 2.89 16.60
C ARG A 109 -17.47 1.82 17.62
N ALA A 110 -18.76 1.67 17.88
CA ALA A 110 -19.28 0.37 18.28
C ALA A 110 -19.04 -0.63 17.12
N PRO A 111 -18.57 -1.85 17.37
CA PRO A 111 -18.51 -2.88 16.33
C PRO A 111 -19.95 -3.23 15.88
N ALA A 112 -20.15 -3.35 14.57
CA ALA A 112 -21.40 -3.85 14.00
C ALA A 112 -21.71 -5.26 14.55
N PRO A 113 -22.99 -5.63 14.73
CA PRO A 113 -23.40 -6.92 15.29
C PRO A 113 -22.97 -8.12 14.43
#